data_AF-A0A022QDE8-F1
#
_entry.id   AF-A0A022QDE8-F1
#
_cell.length_a   1.000
_cell.length_b   1.000
_cell.length_c   1.000
_cell.angle_alpha   90.00
_cell.angle_beta   90.00
_cell.angle_gamma   90.00
#
_symmetry.space_group_name_H-M   'P 1'
#
loop_
_entity.id
_entity.type
_entity.pdbx_description
1 polymer ?
#
loop_
_entity_poly.entity_id
_entity_poly.type
_entity_poly.pdbx_seq_one_letter_code
_entity_poly.pdbx_strand_id
1 'polypeptide(L)'
;MVWGLFPVDPLPGELEYYIFSKGTYKVGRKGCDIITNKDKGVSRVHAEIIVDEMVCMDHLQKRLSHKSSKVRIRDCSKYGTFINKNTDSKEKVHEFSNKETTLTDGDLVAFGTGNAKYRFSFVSLVIFAPSKSLEMNQLQDKMSSIGAGVSQTWTSKCTHMVIDDFTSMNDDIIDAIVAKKPLVRFSWIELIAGKTICTEMPSSLSHAPTLTFEGVSLKVADQQSREHCLKGYTFLLESIHEYKFKEKLQLLLEAGGAKVVYAETLDPCAHVCYISVFRLYLRL
;
A
#
# COMPACT_ATOMS: atom_id res chain seq x y z
N MET A 1 -4.92 -10.17 0.95
CA MET A 1 -4.50 -8.79 1.20
C MET A 1 -4.04 -8.70 2.64
N VAL A 2 -3.66 -7.52 3.14
CA VAL A 2 -3.22 -7.36 4.52
C VAL A 2 -4.36 -6.81 5.36
N TRP A 3 -4.59 -7.39 6.53
CA TRP A 3 -5.53 -6.86 7.51
C TRP A 3 -4.81 -5.97 8.50
N GLY A 4 -5.37 -4.80 8.80
CA GLY A 4 -4.79 -3.82 9.70
C GLY A 4 -5.64 -3.61 10.94
N LEU A 5 -4.99 -3.37 12.08
CA LEU A 5 -5.60 -2.77 13.27
C LEU A 5 -4.93 -1.43 13.52
N PHE A 6 -5.72 -0.37 13.42
CA PHE A 6 -5.25 1.01 13.57
C PHE A 6 -5.87 1.62 14.82
N PRO A 7 -5.08 2.07 15.81
CA PRO A 7 -5.63 2.61 17.04
C PRO A 7 -6.45 3.88 16.76
N VAL A 8 -7.55 4.04 17.49
CA VAL A 8 -8.42 5.22 17.42
C VAL A 8 -8.13 6.11 18.63
N ASP A 9 -7.79 7.37 18.37
CA ASP A 9 -7.33 8.33 19.39
C ASP A 9 -6.14 7.77 20.21
N PRO A 10 -5.03 7.37 19.54
CA PRO A 10 -3.97 6.61 20.17
C PRO A 10 -3.31 7.35 21.32
N LEU A 11 -3.15 6.65 22.45
CA LEU A 11 -2.26 7.11 23.51
C LEU A 11 -0.79 6.95 23.07
N PRO A 12 0.15 7.75 23.61
CA PRO A 12 1.56 7.61 23.29
C PRO A 12 2.07 6.16 23.47
N GLY A 13 2.59 5.60 22.37
CA GLY A 13 3.14 4.24 22.31
C GLY A 13 2.13 3.14 22.04
N GLU A 14 0.89 3.45 21.63
CA GLU A 14 0.03 2.50 20.93
C GLU A 14 0.51 2.31 19.49
N LEU A 15 0.41 1.08 18.99
CA LEU A 15 0.97 0.68 17.71
C LEU A 15 -0.14 0.27 16.75
N GLU A 16 0.13 0.44 15.47
CA GLU A 16 -0.61 -0.22 14.41
C GLU A 16 -0.17 -1.68 14.32
N TYR A 17 -1.01 -2.53 13.72
CA TYR A 17 -0.67 -3.92 13.46
C TYR A 17 -1.16 -4.32 12.07
N TYR A 18 -0.33 -5.06 11.35
CA TYR A 18 -0.58 -5.55 10.00
C TYR A 18 -0.43 -7.07 9.99
N ILE A 19 -1.48 -7.78 9.58
CA ILE A 19 -1.56 -9.25 9.51
C ILE A 19 -1.42 -9.68 8.06
N PHE A 20 -0.37 -10.45 7.77
CA PHE A 20 0.03 -10.88 6.42
C PHE A 20 -0.30 -12.33 6.11
N SER A 21 -0.59 -13.16 7.11
CA SER A 21 -0.88 -14.58 6.93
C SER A 21 -2.17 -15.02 7.62
N LYS A 22 -2.74 -16.13 7.15
CA LYS A 22 -3.81 -16.84 7.87
C LYS A 22 -3.30 -17.35 9.22
N GLY A 23 -4.17 -17.44 10.21
CA GLY A 23 -3.80 -17.89 11.55
C GLY A 23 -4.65 -17.29 12.65
N THR A 24 -4.26 -17.57 13.90
CA THR A 24 -4.92 -17.02 15.10
C THR A 24 -3.96 -16.09 15.81
N TYR A 25 -4.38 -14.84 15.98
CA TYR A 25 -3.62 -13.76 16.59
C TYR A 25 -4.25 -13.37 17.90
N LYS A 26 -3.48 -13.48 18.99
CA LYS A 26 -3.94 -13.11 20.33
C LYS A 26 -3.83 -11.60 20.50
N VAL A 27 -4.87 -11.00 21.06
CA VAL A 27 -4.89 -9.62 21.50
C VAL A 27 -4.89 -9.59 23.03
N GLY A 28 -4.06 -8.75 23.64
CA GLY A 28 -4.09 -8.59 25.09
C GLY A 28 -2.97 -7.73 25.63
N ARG A 29 -2.94 -7.51 26.95
CA ARG A 29 -1.97 -6.60 27.57
C ARG A 29 -0.54 -7.15 27.67
N LYS A 30 -0.34 -8.47 27.56
CA LYS A 30 1.00 -9.09 27.70
C LYS A 30 1.06 -10.48 27.07
N GLY A 31 2.13 -10.74 26.32
CA GLY A 31 2.40 -12.07 25.75
C GLY A 31 1.46 -12.44 24.60
N CYS A 32 1.04 -11.44 23.83
CA CYS A 32 0.10 -11.55 22.72
C CYS A 32 0.76 -10.99 21.44
N ASP A 33 0.24 -11.38 20.28
CA ASP A 33 0.71 -10.90 18.97
C ASP A 33 0.37 -9.41 18.80
N ILE A 34 -0.81 -9.02 19.29
CA ILE A 34 -1.30 -7.64 19.34
C ILE A 34 -1.31 -7.20 20.80
N ILE A 35 -0.43 -6.26 21.14
CA ILE A 35 -0.26 -5.77 22.51
C ILE A 35 -1.07 -4.49 22.73
N THR A 36 -2.00 -4.57 23.68
CA THR A 36 -2.82 -3.43 24.13
C THR A 36 -2.69 -3.29 25.64
N ASN A 37 -1.63 -2.60 26.08
CA ASN A 37 -1.21 -2.58 27.49
C ASN A 37 -1.48 -1.26 28.23
N LYS A 38 -1.99 -0.25 27.52
CA LYS A 38 -2.29 1.08 28.09
C LYS A 38 -3.60 1.11 28.87
N ASP A 39 -4.48 0.16 28.60
CA ASP A 39 -5.80 0.06 29.23
C ASP A 39 -5.85 -1.08 30.25
N LYS A 40 -6.17 -0.74 31.51
CA LYS A 40 -6.28 -1.71 32.61
C LYS A 40 -7.48 -2.65 32.48
N GLY A 41 -8.48 -2.27 31.67
CA GLY A 41 -9.63 -3.11 31.31
C GLY A 41 -9.28 -4.24 30.34
N VAL A 42 -8.07 -4.25 29.77
CA VAL A 42 -7.64 -5.31 28.86
C VAL A 42 -7.05 -6.51 29.62
N SER A 43 -7.67 -7.68 29.45
CA SER A 43 -7.15 -8.97 29.94
C SER A 43 -5.76 -9.32 29.40
N ARG A 44 -5.06 -10.25 30.07
CA ARG A 44 -3.75 -10.77 29.60
C ARG A 44 -3.85 -11.35 28.20
N VAL A 45 -4.82 -12.23 27.99
CA VAL A 45 -5.34 -12.62 26.68
C VAL A 45 -6.80 -12.17 26.66
N HIS A 46 -7.14 -11.24 25.77
CA HIS A 46 -8.42 -10.56 25.71
C HIS A 46 -9.30 -11.11 24.60
N ALA A 47 -8.73 -11.24 23.40
CA ALA A 47 -9.44 -11.76 22.25
C ALA A 47 -8.50 -12.54 21.35
N GLU A 48 -9.07 -13.32 20.45
CA GLU A 48 -8.38 -14.01 19.38
C GLU A 48 -8.96 -13.54 18.04
N ILE A 49 -8.13 -12.98 17.17
CA ILE A 49 -8.49 -12.67 15.78
C ILE A 49 -8.07 -13.87 14.93
N ILE A 50 -9.04 -14.51 14.28
CA ILE A 50 -8.82 -15.69 13.45
C ILE A 50 -8.99 -15.30 11.99
N VAL A 51 -7.91 -15.39 11.23
CA VAL A 51 -7.88 -15.15 9.79
C VAL A 51 -7.88 -16.51 9.09
N ASP A 52 -9.01 -16.90 8.52
CA ASP A 52 -9.17 -18.20 7.87
C ASP A 52 -8.50 -18.22 6.49
N GLU A 53 -8.57 -17.10 5.76
CA GLU A 53 -8.03 -16.97 4.40
C GLU A 53 -7.60 -15.53 4.09
N MET A 54 -6.49 -15.39 3.36
CA MET A 54 -6.06 -14.11 2.81
C MET A 54 -6.69 -13.93 1.43
N VAL A 55 -7.76 -13.13 1.32
CA VAL A 55 -8.51 -13.00 0.05
C VAL A 55 -8.24 -11.66 -0.63
N CYS A 56 -8.34 -11.64 -1.97
CA CYS A 56 -8.39 -10.43 -2.77
C CYS A 56 -9.84 -9.88 -2.90
N MET A 57 -10.14 -8.66 -2.44
CA MET A 57 -11.50 -8.05 -2.46
C MET A 57 -12.09 -7.92 -3.88
N ASP A 58 -11.27 -7.71 -4.91
CA ASP A 58 -11.75 -7.71 -6.30
C ASP A 58 -12.21 -9.11 -6.76
N HIS A 59 -11.70 -10.19 -6.14
CA HIS A 59 -12.20 -11.56 -6.37
C HIS A 59 -13.48 -11.85 -5.56
N LEU A 60 -13.71 -11.18 -4.42
CA LEU A 60 -14.96 -11.28 -3.65
C LEU A 60 -16.16 -10.71 -4.42
N GLN A 61 -15.97 -9.66 -5.24
CA GLN A 61 -17.05 -9.11 -6.06
C GLN A 61 -17.45 -10.02 -7.24
N LYS A 62 -16.52 -10.84 -7.76
CA LYS A 62 -16.79 -11.75 -8.89
C LYS A 62 -17.38 -13.12 -8.48
N ARG A 63 -17.18 -13.58 -7.24
CA ARG A 63 -17.76 -14.84 -6.72
C ARG A 63 -18.87 -14.57 -5.70
N LEU A 64 -20.07 -14.28 -6.21
CA LEU A 64 -21.40 -14.50 -5.59
C LEU A 64 -21.62 -14.11 -4.10
N SER A 65 -22.49 -13.12 -3.90
CA SER A 65 -23.63 -13.05 -2.96
C SER A 65 -23.51 -13.39 -1.46
N HIS A 66 -22.35 -13.76 -0.91
CA HIS A 66 -22.18 -13.91 0.54
C HIS A 66 -21.02 -13.07 1.08
N LYS A 67 -21.37 -11.89 1.59
CA LYS A 67 -20.54 -10.93 2.33
C LYS A 67 -20.04 -11.50 3.68
N SER A 68 -19.44 -12.68 3.72
CA SER A 68 -18.74 -13.13 4.93
C SER A 68 -17.26 -12.77 4.79
N SER A 69 -16.80 -11.77 5.53
CA SER A 69 -15.36 -11.64 5.76
C SER A 69 -14.82 -12.96 6.33
N LYS A 70 -13.63 -13.35 5.90
CA LYS A 70 -12.94 -14.58 6.37
C LYS A 70 -12.11 -14.33 7.62
N VAL A 71 -12.46 -13.27 8.36
CA VAL A 71 -11.84 -12.91 9.62
C VAL A 71 -12.89 -12.90 10.72
N ARG A 72 -12.59 -13.63 11.78
CA ARG A 72 -13.44 -13.77 12.96
C ARG A 72 -12.73 -13.22 14.19
N ILE A 73 -13.49 -12.84 15.18
CA ILE A 73 -12.98 -12.43 16.48
C ILE A 73 -13.72 -13.18 17.58
N ARG A 74 -12.95 -13.75 18.50
CA ARG A 74 -13.43 -14.45 19.68
C ARG A 74 -13.07 -13.70 20.94
N ASP A 75 -14.04 -13.47 21.82
CA ASP A 75 -13.82 -12.87 23.12
C ASP A 75 -13.38 -13.91 24.17
N CYS A 76 -12.25 -13.63 24.82
CA CYS A 76 -11.69 -14.44 25.91
C CYS A 76 -11.57 -13.63 27.21
N SER A 77 -12.15 -12.43 27.24
CA SER A 77 -11.86 -11.43 28.27
C SER A 77 -12.81 -11.47 29.47
N LYS A 78 -12.46 -10.70 30.51
CA LYS A 78 -13.31 -10.49 31.68
C LYS A 78 -14.39 -9.43 31.42
N TYR A 79 -14.05 -8.37 30.68
CA TYR A 79 -14.89 -7.18 30.52
C TYR A 79 -15.61 -7.10 29.17
N GLY A 80 -15.34 -8.05 28.28
CA GLY A 80 -15.92 -8.15 26.95
C GLY A 80 -15.14 -7.41 25.89
N THR A 81 -15.27 -7.91 24.66
CA THR A 81 -14.88 -7.23 23.42
C THR A 81 -16.13 -6.66 22.77
N PHE A 82 -16.03 -5.45 22.21
CA PHE A 82 -17.16 -4.76 21.59
C PHE A 82 -16.83 -4.38 20.16
N ILE A 83 -17.80 -4.52 19.26
CA ILE A 83 -17.66 -4.14 17.85
C ILE A 83 -18.76 -3.11 17.55
N ASN A 84 -18.35 -1.94 17.08
CA ASN A 84 -19.27 -1.00 16.47
C ASN A 84 -19.19 -1.17 14.95
N LYS A 85 -20.26 -1.70 14.38
CA LYS A 85 -20.42 -1.80 12.93
C LYS A 85 -20.84 -0.43 12.40
N ASN A 86 -20.80 -0.20 11.09
CA ASN A 86 -21.29 1.04 10.48
C ASN A 86 -22.81 1.30 10.66
N THR A 87 -23.50 0.44 11.40
CA THR A 87 -24.85 0.65 11.93
C THR A 87 -24.69 0.98 13.41
N ASP A 88 -25.27 2.07 13.93
CA ASP A 88 -25.08 2.66 15.27
C ASP A 88 -25.25 1.72 16.50
N SER A 89 -25.45 0.42 16.29
CA SER A 89 -25.47 -0.63 17.30
C SER A 89 -24.05 -1.09 17.67
N LYS A 90 -23.69 -0.92 18.94
CA LYS A 90 -22.52 -1.56 19.55
C LYS A 90 -22.85 -2.99 19.96
N GLU A 91 -22.22 -3.96 19.32
CA GLU A 91 -22.38 -5.39 19.60
C GLU A 91 -21.34 -5.86 20.61
N LYS A 92 -21.74 -6.64 21.62
CA LYS A 92 -20.81 -7.26 22.57
C LYS A 92 -20.52 -8.69 22.15
N VAL A 93 -19.27 -8.96 21.78
CA VAL A 93 -18.84 -10.26 21.21
C VAL A 93 -19.15 -11.43 22.17
N HIS A 94 -19.09 -11.20 23.47
CA HIS A 94 -19.39 -12.19 24.51
C HIS A 94 -20.82 -12.74 24.47
N GLU A 95 -21.76 -12.01 23.87
CA GLU A 95 -23.19 -12.36 23.84
C GLU A 95 -23.53 -13.24 22.63
N PHE A 96 -22.61 -13.40 21.67
CA PHE A 96 -22.78 -14.30 20.53
C PHE A 96 -22.51 -15.75 20.90
N SER A 97 -23.02 -16.66 20.07
CA SER A 97 -22.67 -18.08 20.14
C SER A 97 -21.16 -18.27 20.07
N ASN A 98 -20.61 -19.13 20.93
CA ASN A 98 -19.17 -19.35 21.10
C ASN A 98 -18.34 -18.09 21.43
N LYS A 99 -19.00 -16.99 21.84
CA LYS A 99 -18.36 -15.69 22.08
C LYS A 99 -17.57 -15.21 20.87
N GLU A 100 -18.11 -15.43 19.67
CA GLU A 100 -17.38 -15.21 18.43
C GLU A 100 -18.29 -14.59 17.35
N THR A 101 -17.73 -13.70 16.53
CA THR A 101 -18.43 -13.11 15.39
C THR A 101 -17.44 -12.74 14.26
N THR A 102 -17.95 -12.27 13.13
CA THR A 102 -17.15 -11.88 11.95
C THR A 102 -16.73 -10.41 12.04
N LEU A 103 -15.48 -10.11 11.69
CA LEU A 103 -14.96 -8.75 11.50
C LEU A 103 -14.99 -8.37 10.03
N THR A 104 -15.44 -7.16 9.72
CA THR A 104 -15.50 -6.61 8.36
C THR A 104 -14.70 -5.32 8.25
N ASP A 105 -14.31 -4.96 7.02
CA ASP A 105 -13.56 -3.73 6.77
C ASP A 105 -14.27 -2.50 7.34
N GLY A 106 -13.54 -1.74 8.14
CA GLY A 106 -14.01 -0.51 8.77
C GLY A 106 -14.57 -0.68 10.17
N ASP A 107 -14.78 -1.91 10.65
CA ASP A 107 -15.32 -2.17 11.99
C ASP A 107 -14.44 -1.55 13.09
N LEU A 108 -15.08 -0.95 14.09
CA LEU A 108 -14.40 -0.42 15.27
C LEU A 108 -14.47 -1.44 16.39
N VAL A 109 -13.31 -1.97 16.78
CA VAL A 109 -13.16 -2.99 17.83
C VAL A 109 -12.64 -2.34 19.10
N ALA A 110 -13.33 -2.55 20.22
CA ALA A 110 -12.90 -2.10 21.54
C ALA A 110 -12.64 -3.28 22.47
N PHE A 111 -11.49 -3.28 23.13
CA PHE A 111 -11.08 -4.33 24.06
C PHE A 111 -11.28 -3.85 25.51
N GLY A 112 -12.32 -4.36 26.17
CA GLY A 112 -12.68 -3.96 27.52
C GLY A 112 -13.50 -2.66 27.56
N THR A 113 -13.47 -1.97 28.70
CA THR A 113 -14.36 -0.83 28.97
C THR A 113 -13.69 0.53 28.81
N GLY A 114 -12.38 0.60 28.55
CA GLY A 114 -11.65 1.86 28.44
C GLY A 114 -11.46 2.32 26.99
N ASN A 115 -10.24 2.77 26.70
CA ASN A 115 -9.89 3.47 25.47
C ASN A 115 -9.16 2.60 24.45
N ALA A 116 -8.94 1.31 24.74
CA ALA A 116 -8.35 0.35 23.83
C ALA A 116 -9.25 0.09 22.61
N LYS A 117 -9.24 0.99 21.62
CA LYS A 117 -10.07 0.97 20.43
C LYS A 117 -9.22 0.96 19.17
N TYR A 118 -9.58 0.08 18.25
CA TYR A 118 -8.89 -0.09 16.97
C TYR A 118 -9.90 -0.13 15.84
N ARG A 119 -9.59 0.52 14.74
CA ARG A 119 -10.26 0.29 13.47
C ARG A 119 -9.64 -0.94 12.83
N PHE A 120 -10.45 -1.97 12.63
CA PHE A 120 -10.11 -3.11 11.82
C PHE A 120 -10.33 -2.73 10.35
N SER A 121 -9.26 -2.68 9.59
CA SER A 121 -9.30 -2.19 8.21
C SER A 121 -8.58 -3.10 7.25
N PHE A 122 -9.09 -3.05 6.05
CA PHE A 122 -8.57 -3.74 4.90
C PHE A 122 -7.48 -2.89 4.23
N VAL A 123 -6.27 -3.44 4.06
CA VAL A 123 -5.15 -2.76 3.38
C VAL A 123 -4.92 -3.38 2.00
N SER A 124 -5.20 -2.59 0.96
CA SER A 124 -5.11 -3.05 -0.43
C SER A 124 -3.67 -3.21 -0.89
N LEU A 125 -3.34 -4.40 -1.41
CA LEU A 125 -2.12 -4.67 -2.16
C LEU A 125 -2.52 -5.18 -3.54
N VAL A 126 -2.40 -4.32 -4.54
CA VAL A 126 -2.65 -4.66 -5.95
C VAL A 126 -1.35 -4.41 -6.70
N ILE A 127 -0.72 -5.49 -7.11
CA ILE A 127 0.59 -5.51 -7.73
C ILE A 127 0.43 -5.51 -9.24
N PHE A 128 0.95 -4.47 -9.89
CA PHE A 128 1.12 -4.49 -11.33
C PHE A 128 2.43 -5.20 -11.68
N ALA A 129 2.33 -6.23 -12.51
CA ALA A 129 3.46 -7.03 -12.96
C ALA A 129 3.39 -7.20 -14.49
N PRO A 130 4.08 -6.36 -15.27
CA PRO A 130 4.01 -6.38 -16.74
C PRO A 130 4.73 -7.59 -17.37
N SER A 131 5.71 -8.16 -16.66
CA SER A 131 6.52 -9.27 -17.16
C SER A 131 5.87 -10.61 -16.85
N LYS A 132 6.00 -11.56 -17.77
CA LYS A 132 5.66 -12.98 -17.57
C LYS A 132 6.94 -13.82 -17.53
N SER A 133 7.78 -13.59 -16.53
CA SER A 133 8.97 -14.41 -16.30
C SER A 133 8.62 -15.70 -15.53
N LEU A 134 9.52 -16.68 -15.54
CA LEU A 134 9.36 -17.90 -14.71
C LEU A 134 9.30 -17.55 -13.21
N GLU A 135 10.07 -16.55 -12.79
CA GLU A 135 10.09 -16.04 -11.42
C GLU A 135 8.73 -15.46 -11.03
N MET A 136 8.02 -14.81 -11.96
CA MET A 136 6.67 -14.29 -11.72
C MET A 136 5.65 -15.39 -11.39
N ASN A 137 5.80 -16.61 -11.91
CA ASN A 137 4.91 -17.72 -11.56
C ASN A 137 5.10 -18.15 -10.10
N GLN A 138 6.35 -18.25 -9.63
CA GLN A 138 6.64 -18.54 -8.23
C GLN A 138 6.20 -17.39 -7.31
N LEU A 139 6.31 -16.16 -7.80
CA LEU A 139 5.87 -14.96 -7.09
C LEU A 139 4.36 -14.90 -6.96
N GLN A 140 3.61 -15.41 -7.93
CA GLN A 140 2.16 -15.45 -7.90
C GLN A 140 1.63 -16.19 -6.67
N ASP A 141 2.24 -17.32 -6.31
CA ASP A 141 1.88 -18.07 -5.09
C ASP A 141 2.15 -17.25 -3.83
N LYS A 142 3.29 -16.56 -3.76
CA LYS A 142 3.62 -15.66 -2.64
C LYS A 142 2.63 -14.50 -2.53
N MET A 143 2.32 -13.84 -3.65
CA MET A 143 1.31 -12.79 -3.70
C MET A 143 -0.06 -13.30 -3.29
N SER A 144 -0.48 -14.47 -3.76
CA SER A 144 -1.74 -15.11 -3.38
C SER A 144 -1.77 -15.52 -1.91
N SER A 145 -0.64 -15.92 -1.32
CA SER A 145 -0.56 -16.31 0.10
C SER A 145 -0.82 -15.16 1.06
N ILE A 146 -0.41 -13.94 0.70
CA ILE A 146 -0.77 -12.69 1.38
C ILE A 146 -2.03 -12.07 0.81
N GLY A 147 -2.72 -12.78 -0.09
CA GLY A 147 -3.90 -12.41 -0.87
C GLY A 147 -3.80 -11.11 -1.65
N ALA A 148 -2.61 -10.67 -2.04
CA ALA A 148 -2.43 -9.54 -2.93
C ALA A 148 -3.10 -9.81 -4.30
N GLY A 149 -3.71 -8.78 -4.87
CA GLY A 149 -4.20 -8.83 -6.24
C GLY A 149 -3.05 -8.65 -7.22
N VAL A 150 -3.11 -9.32 -8.37
CA VAL A 150 -2.10 -9.16 -9.44
C VAL A 150 -2.80 -8.67 -10.70
N SER A 151 -2.25 -7.61 -11.29
CA SER A 151 -2.72 -7.04 -12.54
C SER A 151 -1.62 -7.12 -13.59
N GLN A 152 -2.01 -7.50 -14.81
CA GLN A 152 -1.15 -7.52 -15.99
C GLN A 152 -1.20 -6.20 -16.76
N THR A 153 -2.10 -5.30 -16.38
CA THR A 153 -2.23 -3.96 -16.95
C THR A 153 -2.23 -2.92 -15.84
N TRP A 154 -1.66 -1.74 -16.12
CA TRP A 154 -1.71 -0.64 -15.17
C TRP A 154 -3.16 -0.16 -15.00
N THR A 155 -3.58 0.04 -13.75
CA THR A 155 -4.89 0.59 -13.40
C THR A 155 -4.78 1.49 -12.18
N SER A 156 -5.74 2.39 -11.96
CA SER A 156 -5.78 3.25 -10.77
C SER A 156 -5.85 2.50 -9.43
N LYS A 157 -6.24 1.22 -9.45
CA LYS A 157 -6.25 0.34 -8.27
C LYS A 157 -4.86 -0.19 -7.90
N CYS A 158 -3.90 -0.17 -8.82
CA CYS A 158 -2.55 -0.68 -8.56
C CYS A 158 -1.88 0.15 -7.48
N THR A 159 -1.35 -0.53 -6.45
CA THR A 159 -0.68 0.11 -5.34
C THR A 159 0.83 0.08 -5.49
N HIS A 160 1.37 -0.95 -6.15
CA HIS A 160 2.81 -1.11 -6.41
C HIS A 160 3.03 -1.64 -7.82
N MET A 161 4.16 -1.28 -8.42
CA MET A 161 4.68 -1.92 -9.62
C MET A 161 5.86 -2.81 -9.24
N VAL A 162 5.82 -4.06 -9.68
CA VAL A 162 6.86 -5.04 -9.40
C VAL A 162 7.63 -5.34 -10.69
N ILE A 163 8.95 -5.13 -10.67
CA ILE A 163 9.84 -5.30 -11.82
C ILE A 163 11.24 -5.78 -11.40
N ASP A 164 11.97 -6.31 -12.38
CA ASP A 164 13.36 -6.75 -12.23
C ASP A 164 14.36 -5.59 -12.29
N ASP A 165 15.52 -5.82 -11.68
CA ASP A 165 16.65 -4.93 -11.87
C ASP A 165 17.07 -4.89 -13.35
N PHE A 166 17.51 -3.71 -13.77
CA PHE A 166 17.94 -3.35 -15.11
C PHE A 166 16.83 -3.37 -16.18
N THR A 167 15.56 -3.47 -15.78
CA THR A 167 14.42 -3.29 -16.69
C THR A 167 14.53 -1.96 -17.43
N SER A 168 14.38 -1.99 -18.76
CA SER A 168 14.43 -0.77 -19.57
C SER A 168 13.21 0.12 -19.33
N MET A 169 13.46 1.41 -19.14
CA MET A 169 12.44 2.44 -18.97
C MET A 169 11.43 2.38 -20.12
N ASN A 170 10.16 2.32 -19.78
CA ASN A 170 9.05 2.22 -20.70
C ASN A 170 7.84 3.04 -20.22
N ASP A 171 6.78 3.03 -21.01
CA ASP A 171 5.56 3.78 -20.76
C ASP A 171 4.88 3.41 -19.44
N ASP A 172 4.85 2.13 -19.07
CA ASP A 172 4.22 1.67 -17.83
C ASP A 172 4.99 2.12 -16.58
N ILE A 173 6.32 2.11 -16.66
CA ILE A 173 7.20 2.61 -15.60
C ILE A 173 6.93 4.10 -15.37
N ILE A 174 6.81 4.88 -16.45
CA ILE A 174 6.52 6.32 -16.34
C ILE A 174 5.14 6.52 -15.72
N ASP A 175 4.12 5.77 -16.14
CA ASP A 175 2.77 5.86 -15.57
C ASP A 175 2.77 5.57 -14.07
N ALA A 176 3.53 4.55 -13.63
CA ALA A 176 3.68 4.24 -12.21
C ALA A 176 4.38 5.37 -11.43
N ILE A 177 5.42 6.00 -12.00
CA ILE A 177 6.13 7.12 -11.39
C ILE A 177 5.22 8.35 -11.28
N VAL A 178 4.52 8.71 -12.36
CA VAL A 178 3.58 9.84 -12.43
C VAL A 178 2.44 9.64 -11.43
N ALA A 179 1.92 8.41 -11.33
CA ALA A 179 0.90 8.04 -10.35
C ALA A 179 1.42 8.00 -8.90
N LYS A 180 2.69 8.38 -8.68
CA LYS A 180 3.37 8.39 -7.39
C LYS A 180 3.31 7.03 -6.70
N LYS A 181 3.41 5.93 -7.46
CA LYS A 181 3.40 4.59 -6.90
C LYS A 181 4.83 4.09 -6.65
N PRO A 182 5.05 3.23 -5.65
CA PRO A 182 6.33 2.58 -5.45
C PRO A 182 6.62 1.58 -6.58
N LEU A 183 7.87 1.58 -7.02
CA LEU A 183 8.44 0.54 -7.88
C LEU A 183 9.31 -0.33 -6.98
N VAL A 184 9.11 -1.65 -7.04
CA VAL A 184 9.74 -2.60 -6.13
C VAL A 184 10.25 -3.83 -6.87
N ARG A 185 11.29 -4.46 -6.32
CA ARG A 185 11.82 -5.76 -6.73
C ARG A 185 11.01 -6.90 -6.13
N PHE A 186 11.14 -8.10 -6.71
CA PHE A 186 10.49 -9.33 -6.20
C PHE A 186 10.80 -9.60 -4.73
N SER A 187 12.02 -9.29 -4.29
CA SER A 187 12.46 -9.44 -2.89
C SER A 187 11.58 -8.71 -1.87
N TRP A 188 10.89 -7.63 -2.25
CA TRP A 188 9.92 -6.98 -1.35
C TRP A 188 8.68 -7.84 -1.12
N ILE A 189 8.18 -8.49 -2.17
CA ILE A 189 7.05 -9.41 -2.10
C ILE A 189 7.42 -10.63 -1.25
N GLU A 190 8.65 -11.12 -1.37
CA GLU A 190 9.15 -12.21 -0.52
C GLU A 190 9.25 -11.80 0.93
N LEU A 191 9.73 -10.58 1.20
CA LEU A 191 9.81 -10.02 2.54
C LEU A 191 8.43 -9.99 3.20
N ILE A 192 7.42 -9.40 2.54
CA ILE A 192 6.07 -9.30 3.09
C ILE A 192 5.40 -10.68 3.21
N ALA A 193 5.61 -11.60 2.26
CA ALA A 193 5.07 -12.95 2.31
C ALA A 193 5.70 -13.82 3.40
N GLY A 194 6.93 -13.50 3.83
CA GLY A 194 7.59 -14.12 4.97
C GLY A 194 7.14 -13.59 6.34
N LYS A 195 6.31 -12.55 6.40
CA LYS A 195 5.79 -12.01 7.67
C LYS A 195 4.46 -12.65 8.05
N THR A 196 4.23 -12.74 9.36
CA THR A 196 2.93 -13.11 9.92
C THR A 196 2.18 -11.88 10.41
N ILE A 197 2.80 -11.12 11.30
CA ILE A 197 2.31 -9.85 11.84
C ILE A 197 3.46 -8.86 11.99
N CYS A 198 3.23 -7.57 11.74
CA CYS A 198 4.18 -6.48 11.97
C CYS A 198 3.47 -5.25 12.52
N THR A 199 4.21 -4.35 13.18
CA THR A 199 3.66 -3.08 13.69
C THR A 199 3.81 -1.93 12.70
N GLU A 200 4.50 -2.18 11.59
CA GLU A 200 4.71 -1.25 10.49
C GLU A 200 4.68 -2.02 9.17
N MET A 201 4.23 -1.37 8.10
CA MET A 201 4.30 -1.95 6.75
C MET A 201 5.78 -2.03 6.33
N PRO A 202 6.29 -3.20 5.89
CA PRO A 202 7.67 -3.32 5.45
C PRO A 202 8.01 -2.33 4.34
N SER A 203 9.06 -1.55 4.55
CA SER A 203 9.47 -0.49 3.62
C SER A 203 9.80 -1.05 2.23
N SER A 204 9.27 -0.39 1.20
CA SER A 204 9.60 -0.67 -0.20
C SER A 204 10.95 -0.07 -0.62
N LEU A 205 11.50 0.87 0.16
CA LEU A 205 12.67 1.69 -0.19
C LEU A 205 13.93 0.86 -0.46
N SER A 206 14.26 -0.07 0.44
CA SER A 206 15.41 -0.97 0.30
C SER A 206 15.27 -1.96 -0.85
N HIS A 207 14.08 -2.02 -1.45
CA HIS A 207 13.73 -2.89 -2.55
C HIS A 207 13.39 -2.13 -3.83
N ALA A 208 13.76 -0.84 -3.92
CA ALA A 208 13.65 -0.11 -5.18
C ALA A 208 14.51 -0.78 -6.27
N PRO A 209 14.00 -0.90 -7.51
CA PRO A 209 14.74 -1.46 -8.63
C PRO A 209 15.73 -0.45 -9.22
N THR A 210 16.74 -0.97 -9.90
CA THR A 210 17.58 -0.21 -10.83
C THR A 210 16.96 -0.32 -12.22
N LEU A 211 16.79 0.78 -12.93
CA LEU A 211 16.28 0.82 -14.30
C LEU A 211 17.43 1.03 -15.29
N THR A 212 17.19 0.69 -16.56
CA THR A 212 18.08 1.09 -17.67
C THR A 212 17.39 2.11 -18.57
N PHE A 213 18.08 3.21 -18.88
CA PHE A 213 17.61 4.19 -19.85
C PHE A 213 18.79 4.64 -20.71
N GLU A 214 18.72 4.36 -22.01
CA GLU A 214 19.75 4.78 -22.98
C GLU A 214 21.17 4.36 -22.60
N GLY A 215 21.30 3.13 -22.06
CA GLY A 215 22.58 2.58 -21.62
C GLY A 215 23.04 3.04 -20.24
N VAL A 216 22.29 3.93 -19.57
CA VAL A 216 22.57 4.40 -18.21
C VAL A 216 21.71 3.63 -17.20
N SER A 217 22.32 3.23 -16.08
CA SER A 217 21.60 2.66 -14.94
C SER A 217 21.10 3.75 -14.01
N LEU A 218 19.81 3.75 -13.71
CA LEU A 218 19.14 4.74 -12.88
C LEU A 218 18.54 4.07 -11.65
N LYS A 219 18.75 4.61 -10.45
CA LYS A 219 18.07 4.10 -9.25
C LYS A 219 16.79 4.87 -9.03
N VAL A 220 15.70 4.16 -8.83
CA VAL A 220 14.41 4.80 -8.55
C VAL A 220 14.44 5.35 -7.13
N ALA A 221 14.51 6.68 -7.01
CA ALA A 221 14.35 7.36 -5.73
C ALA A 221 12.93 7.13 -5.16
N ASP A 222 12.78 7.33 -3.85
CA ASP A 222 11.51 7.17 -3.18
C ASP A 222 10.47 8.22 -3.59
N GLN A 223 9.20 7.90 -3.34
CA GLN A 223 8.07 8.74 -3.74
C GLN A 223 8.17 10.17 -3.21
N GLN A 224 8.58 10.35 -1.94
CA GLN A 224 8.62 11.67 -1.30
C GLN A 224 9.77 12.51 -1.87
N SER A 225 10.94 11.90 -2.08
CA SER A 225 12.08 12.57 -2.70
C SER A 225 11.78 13.02 -4.14
N ARG A 226 11.01 12.22 -4.91
CA ARG A 226 10.65 12.55 -6.29
C ARG A 226 9.69 13.73 -6.38
N GLU A 227 8.75 13.88 -5.45
CA GLU A 227 7.65 14.84 -5.55
C GLU A 227 8.08 16.33 -5.65
N HIS A 228 9.29 16.64 -5.18
CA HIS A 228 9.78 18.02 -5.12
C HIS A 228 11.15 18.22 -5.74
N CYS A 229 11.71 17.21 -6.42
CA CYS A 229 13.08 17.27 -6.92
C CYS A 229 13.29 18.33 -8.02
N LEU A 230 12.23 18.74 -8.71
CA LEU A 230 12.22 19.79 -9.73
C LEU A 230 11.42 21.03 -9.30
N LYS A 231 11.11 21.17 -8.01
CA LYS A 231 10.39 22.34 -7.50
C LYS A 231 11.17 23.62 -7.79
N GLY A 232 10.50 24.60 -8.38
CA GLY A 232 11.07 25.90 -8.73
C GLY A 232 11.69 25.96 -10.13
N TYR A 233 11.74 24.84 -10.86
CA TYR A 233 12.17 24.81 -12.25
C TYR A 233 10.97 24.95 -13.20
N THR A 234 11.19 25.65 -14.31
CA THR A 234 10.27 25.72 -15.45
C THR A 234 10.97 25.16 -16.67
N PHE A 235 10.36 24.17 -17.32
CA PHE A 235 10.86 23.57 -18.56
C PHE A 235 10.10 24.14 -19.74
N LEU A 236 10.84 24.59 -20.74
CA LEU A 236 10.31 24.94 -22.05
C LEU A 236 10.48 23.74 -22.97
N LEU A 237 9.37 23.14 -23.41
CA LEU A 237 9.37 22.02 -24.33
C LEU A 237 9.01 22.49 -25.75
N GLU A 238 9.59 21.82 -26.74
CA GLU A 238 9.21 21.91 -28.15
C GLU A 238 7.96 21.05 -28.40
N SER A 239 7.68 20.72 -29.66
CA SER A 239 6.54 19.86 -30.02
C SER A 239 6.62 18.51 -29.30
N ILE A 240 5.48 18.03 -28.80
CA ILE A 240 5.35 16.76 -28.06
C ILE A 240 5.93 15.58 -28.86
N HIS A 241 5.86 15.64 -30.19
CA HIS A 241 6.30 14.59 -31.10
C HIS A 241 7.82 14.42 -31.17
N GLU A 242 8.61 15.39 -30.71
CA GLU A 242 10.06 15.33 -30.69
C GLU A 242 10.62 14.49 -29.52
N TYR A 243 9.77 14.15 -28.54
CA TYR A 243 10.19 13.45 -27.34
C TYR A 243 9.81 11.97 -27.38
N LYS A 244 10.75 11.11 -26.97
CA LYS A 244 10.60 9.64 -26.91
C LYS A 244 9.33 9.19 -26.18
N PHE A 245 8.98 9.85 -25.08
CA PHE A 245 7.81 9.55 -24.25
C PHE A 245 6.65 10.53 -24.45
N LYS A 246 6.72 11.39 -25.48
CA LYS A 246 5.64 12.29 -25.88
C LYS A 246 5.03 13.04 -24.69
N GLU A 247 3.70 12.99 -24.53
CA GLU A 247 2.95 13.66 -23.47
C GLU A 247 3.36 13.23 -22.06
N LYS A 248 3.91 12.03 -21.89
CA LYS A 248 4.33 11.51 -20.59
C LYS A 248 5.56 12.22 -20.05
N LEU A 249 6.38 12.84 -20.92
CA LEU A 249 7.51 13.66 -20.47
C LEU A 249 7.01 14.84 -19.62
N GLN A 250 5.98 15.54 -20.09
CA GLN A 250 5.37 16.65 -19.33
C GLN A 250 4.87 16.15 -17.97
N LEU A 251 4.10 15.06 -17.96
CA LEU A 251 3.55 14.48 -16.73
C LEU A 251 4.66 14.09 -15.73
N LEU A 252 5.77 13.56 -16.22
CA LEU A 252 6.92 13.19 -15.41
C LEU A 252 7.60 14.41 -14.77
N LEU A 253 7.79 15.49 -15.54
CA LEU A 253 8.36 16.75 -15.05
C LEU A 253 7.46 17.40 -13.98
N GLU A 254 6.15 17.43 -14.24
CA GLU A 254 5.16 17.96 -13.31
C GLU A 254 5.06 17.10 -12.04
N ALA A 255 5.18 15.77 -12.15
CA ALA A 255 5.26 14.87 -11.00
C ALA A 255 6.48 15.15 -10.11
N GLY A 256 7.55 15.70 -10.70
CA GLY A 256 8.74 16.21 -9.98
C GLY A 256 8.56 17.59 -9.34
N GLY A 257 7.42 18.26 -9.57
CA GLY A 257 7.12 19.61 -9.08
C GLY A 257 7.56 20.74 -10.01
N ALA A 258 7.94 20.43 -11.25
CA ALA A 258 8.29 21.45 -12.24
C ALA A 258 7.05 22.12 -12.85
N LYS A 259 7.25 23.29 -13.44
CA LYS A 259 6.30 23.88 -14.41
C LYS A 259 6.73 23.53 -15.82
N VAL A 260 5.78 23.31 -16.73
CA VAL A 260 6.04 23.02 -18.14
C VAL A 260 5.33 24.04 -19.02
N VAL A 261 6.03 24.58 -20.01
CA VAL A 261 5.52 25.51 -21.03
C VAL A 261 5.94 24.99 -22.40
N TYR A 262 5.11 25.18 -23.43
CA TYR A 262 5.45 24.81 -24.80
C TYR A 262 5.87 26.02 -25.62
N ALA A 263 6.91 25.87 -26.44
CA ALA A 263 7.42 26.94 -27.30
C ALA A 263 6.36 27.48 -28.28
N GLU A 264 5.47 26.62 -28.76
CA GLU A 264 4.36 26.97 -29.65
C GLU A 264 3.29 27.86 -28.98
N THR A 265 3.26 27.91 -27.65
CA THR A 265 2.28 28.69 -26.86
C THR A 265 2.82 30.05 -26.39
N LEU A 266 4.08 30.37 -26.72
CA LEU A 266 4.70 31.63 -26.35
C LEU A 266 4.42 32.72 -27.39
N ASP A 267 3.84 33.82 -26.92
CA ASP A 267 3.68 35.05 -27.71
C ASP A 267 5.07 35.65 -28.02
N PRO A 268 5.37 36.10 -29.26
CA PRO A 268 6.71 36.57 -29.66
C PRO A 268 7.25 37.76 -28.84
N CYS A 269 6.39 38.44 -28.07
CA CYS A 269 6.74 39.62 -27.28
C CYS A 269 7.17 39.30 -25.83
N ALA A 270 7.12 38.05 -25.38
CA ALA A 270 7.61 37.69 -24.05
C ALA A 270 9.14 37.53 -24.09
N HIS A 271 9.86 38.30 -23.27
CA HIS A 271 11.28 38.07 -23.00
C HIS A 271 11.45 36.73 -22.28
N VAL A 272 11.59 35.67 -23.06
CA VAL A 272 11.89 34.31 -22.58
C VAL A 272 13.38 34.08 -22.74
N CYS A 273 14.04 33.75 -21.63
CA CYS A 273 15.42 33.27 -21.67
C CYS A 273 15.43 31.94 -22.40
N TYR A 274 15.93 31.91 -23.64
CA TYR A 274 16.28 30.68 -24.34
C TYR A 274 17.44 30.02 -23.60
N ILE A 275 17.13 29.13 -22.68
CA ILE A 275 18.10 28.14 -22.22
C ILE A 275 17.93 26.97 -23.18
N SER A 276 18.93 26.72 -24.02
CA SER A 276 19.07 25.44 -24.71
C SER A 276 19.08 24.35 -23.64
N VAL A 277 17.94 23.68 -23.44
CA VAL A 277 17.72 22.64 -22.42
C VAL A 277 18.40 21.34 -22.85
N PHE A 278 19.71 21.39 -23.13
CA PHE A 278 20.52 20.22 -23.51
C PHE A 278 21.41 19.72 -22.37
N ARG A 279 21.11 20.09 -21.11
CA ARG A 279 21.94 19.69 -19.97
C ARG A 279 21.22 19.46 -18.65
N LEU A 280 19.95 19.06 -18.70
CA LEU A 280 19.34 18.35 -17.57
C LEU A 280 19.20 16.87 -17.92
N TYR A 281 20.37 16.23 -18.14
CA TYR A 281 20.47 14.79 -17.95
C TYR A 281 20.08 14.51 -16.52
N LEU A 282 19.09 13.64 -16.36
CA LEU A 282 18.74 12.93 -15.15
C LEU A 282 20.01 12.53 -14.37
N ARG A 283 20.38 13.36 -13.39
CA ARG A 283 21.05 12.90 -12.17
C ARG A 283 19.97 12.79 -11.10
N LEU A 284 19.12 11.78 -11.28
CA LEU A 284 18.38 11.10 -10.22
C LEU A 284 18.41 9.61 -10.56
#